data_AF-A0A6J6B299-F1
#
_entry.id   AF-A0A6J6B299-F1
#
_cell.length_a   1.000
_cell.length_b   1.000
_cell.length_c   1.000
_cell.angle_alpha   90.00
_cell.angle_beta   90.00
_cell.angle_gamma   90.00
#
_symmetry.space_group_name_H-M   'P 1'
#
loop_
_entity.id
_entity.type
_entity.pdbx_description
1 polymer ?
#
loop_
_entity_poly.entity_id
_entity_poly.type
_entity_poly.pdbx_seq_one_letter_code
_entity_poly.pdbx_strand_id
1 'polypeptide(L)'
;MEEMIAKITEFLRKNPNSRARLICKEIGAEKKAVNSCLYSNIGKHFLKQGETPPLWRNVGDNTVSDDTHNNEAHNIDAPERD
;
A
#
# COMPACT_ATOMS: atom_id res chain seq x y z
N MET A 1 -2.47 -10.99 -19.35
CA MET A 1 -2.92 -10.63 -17.99
C MET A 1 -1.94 -11.15 -16.94
N GLU A 2 -1.47 -12.40 -17.06
CA GLU A 2 -0.49 -13.00 -16.13
C GLU A 2 0.85 -12.25 -16.06
N GLU A 3 1.36 -11.73 -17.17
CA GLU A 3 2.60 -10.92 -17.19
C GLU A 3 2.47 -9.65 -16.31
N MET A 4 1.30 -9.02 -16.30
CA MET A 4 1.05 -7.85 -15.45
C MET A 4 0.98 -8.24 -13.97
N ILE A 5 0.35 -9.38 -13.66
CA ILE A 5 0.32 -9.92 -12.30
C ILE A 5 1.75 -10.18 -11.80
N ALA A 6 2.60 -10.80 -12.64
CA ALA A 6 3.99 -11.08 -12.30
C ALA A 6 4.78 -9.79 -12.01
N LYS A 7 4.68 -8.78 -12.88
CA LYS A 7 5.33 -7.47 -12.69
C LYS A 7 4.89 -6.76 -11.41
N ILE A 8 3.58 -6.75 -11.13
CA ILE A 8 3.03 -6.15 -9.90
C ILE A 8 3.52 -6.94 -8.67
N THR A 9 3.51 -8.27 -8.75
CA THR A 9 3.93 -9.17 -7.65
C THR A 9 5.40 -8.95 -7.30
N GLU A 10 6.27 -8.87 -8.31
CA GLU A 10 7.70 -8.60 -8.12
C GLU A 10 7.93 -7.23 -7.47
N PHE A 11 7.21 -6.21 -7.93
CA PHE A 11 7.29 -4.87 -7.34
C PHE A 11 6.86 -4.88 -5.86
N LEU A 12 5.71 -5.50 -5.55
CA LEU A 12 5.16 -5.55 -4.19
C LEU A 12 5.99 -6.42 -3.25
N ARG A 13 6.72 -7.41 -3.78
CA ARG A 13 7.69 -8.19 -2.99
C ARG A 13 8.84 -7.32 -2.50
N LYS A 14 9.29 -6.37 -3.32
CA LYS A 14 10.36 -5.40 -2.98
C LYS A 14 9.84 -4.21 -2.17
N ASN A 15 8.59 -3.81 -2.43
CA ASN A 15 7.96 -2.61 -1.86
C ASN A 15 6.53 -2.94 -1.36
N PRO A 16 6.39 -3.67 -0.24
CA PRO A 16 5.07 -3.98 0.31
C PRO A 16 4.32 -2.70 0.70
N ASN A 17 3.00 -2.80 0.81
CA ASN A 17 2.11 -1.68 1.20
C ASN A 17 2.24 -0.45 0.30
N SER A 18 2.42 -0.66 -1.01
CA SER A 18 2.61 0.42 -1.98
C SER A 18 1.30 0.91 -2.59
N ARG A 19 1.25 2.19 -2.94
CA ARG A 19 0.12 2.79 -3.67
C ARG A 19 0.13 2.38 -5.14
N ALA A 20 -1.06 2.20 -5.73
CA ALA A 20 -1.21 1.88 -7.15
C ALA A 20 -0.43 2.84 -8.08
N ARG A 21 -0.33 4.13 -7.72
CA ARG A 21 0.43 5.12 -8.49
C ARG A 21 1.92 4.79 -8.61
N LEU A 22 2.54 4.26 -7.56
CA LEU A 22 3.95 3.86 -7.57
C LEU A 22 4.15 2.63 -8.44
N ILE A 23 3.26 1.64 -8.30
CA ILE A 23 3.25 0.44 -9.13
C ILE A 23 3.20 0.81 -10.62
N CYS A 24 2.29 1.73 -11.01
CA CYS A 24 2.15 2.18 -12.40
C CYS A 24 3.44 2.78 -12.96
N LYS A 25 4.11 3.63 -12.16
CA LYS A 25 5.33 4.31 -12.56
C LYS A 25 6.47 3.30 -12.78
N GLU A 26 6.58 2.32 -11.90
CA GLU A 26 7.64 1.31 -11.98
C GLU A 26 7.46 0.38 -13.17
N ILE A 27 6.25 -0.20 -13.32
CA ILE A 27 6.03 -1.22 -14.35
C ILE A 27 5.75 -0.62 -15.74
N GLY A 28 5.72 0.72 -15.85
CA GLY A 28 5.47 1.43 -17.09
C GLY A 28 4.08 1.20 -17.68
N ALA A 29 3.08 0.92 -16.83
CA ALA A 29 1.72 0.59 -17.29
C ALA A 29 0.71 1.69 -16.96
N GLU A 30 -0.36 1.74 -17.76
CA GLU A 30 -1.45 2.67 -17.53
C GLU A 30 -2.16 2.43 -16.19
N LYS A 31 -2.46 3.53 -15.50
CA LYS A 31 -3.16 3.49 -14.21
C LYS A 31 -4.46 2.69 -14.26
N LYS A 32 -5.22 2.80 -15.35
CA LYS A 32 -6.49 2.08 -15.52
C LYS A 32 -6.25 0.57 -15.59
N ALA A 33 -5.25 0.12 -16.35
CA ALA A 33 -4.89 -1.29 -16.46
C ALA A 33 -4.39 -1.87 -15.13
N VAL A 34 -3.52 -1.13 -14.42
CA VAL A 34 -3.02 -1.55 -13.10
C VAL A 34 -4.15 -1.65 -12.09
N ASN A 35 -5.02 -0.65 -11.99
CA ASN A 35 -6.15 -0.71 -11.07
C ASN A 35 -7.10 -1.85 -11.43
N SER A 36 -7.43 -2.02 -12.71
CA SER A 36 -8.24 -3.15 -13.15
C SER A 36 -7.62 -4.48 -12.72
N CYS A 37 -6.31 -4.67 -12.93
CA CYS A 37 -5.61 -5.89 -12.53
C CYS A 37 -5.63 -6.10 -11.00
N LEU A 38 -5.36 -5.06 -10.22
CA LEU A 38 -5.35 -5.11 -8.75
C LEU A 38 -6.72 -5.52 -8.19
N TYR A 39 -7.79 -4.86 -8.63
CA TYR A 39 -9.14 -5.16 -8.16
C TYR A 39 -9.68 -6.50 -8.68
N SER A 40 -9.36 -6.91 -9.91
CA SER A 40 -9.77 -8.22 -10.44
C SER A 40 -9.07 -9.41 -9.76
N ASN A 41 -7.93 -9.18 -9.10
CA ASN A 41 -7.13 -10.23 -8.46
C ASN A 41 -7.05 -10.09 -6.92
N ILE A 42 -7.95 -9.30 -6.34
CA ILE A 42 -8.05 -9.13 -4.89
C ILE A 42 -8.37 -10.48 -4.22
N GLY A 43 -7.68 -10.79 -3.12
CA GLY A 43 -7.81 -12.05 -2.38
C GLY A 43 -7.15 -13.26 -3.03
N LYS A 44 -6.77 -13.18 -4.31
CA LYS A 44 -6.02 -14.25 -5.02
C LYS A 44 -4.52 -13.97 -5.04
N HIS A 45 -4.15 -12.80 -5.58
CA HIS A 45 -2.75 -12.37 -5.69
C HIS A 45 -2.45 -11.16 -4.83
N PHE A 46 -3.43 -10.26 -4.66
CA PHE A 46 -3.23 -8.98 -3.97
C PHE A 46 -4.20 -8.77 -2.83
N LEU A 47 -3.75 -8.04 -1.81
CA LEU A 47 -4.56 -7.54 -0.71
C LEU A 47 -4.56 -6.02 -0.73
N LYS A 48 -5.71 -5.42 -0.37
CA LYS A 48 -5.83 -3.99 -0.13
C LYS A 48 -5.80 -3.70 1.37
N GLN A 49 -5.17 -2.60 1.77
CA GLN A 49 -5.18 -2.06 3.12
C GLN A 49 -5.56 -0.57 3.10
N GLY A 50 -6.44 -0.17 4.00
CA GLY A 50 -6.98 1.20 4.07
C GLY A 50 -8.03 1.51 3.00
N GLU A 51 -8.60 2.71 3.08
CA GLU A 51 -9.74 3.12 2.25
C GLU A 51 -9.34 4.06 1.11
N THR A 52 -8.55 5.12 1.33
CA THR A 52 -8.16 6.05 0.27
C THR A 52 -6.86 6.83 0.55
N PRO A 53 -5.84 6.78 -0.34
CA PRO A 53 -5.65 5.78 -1.38
C PRO A 53 -5.25 4.42 -0.77
N PRO A 54 -5.76 3.29 -1.29
CA PRO A 54 -5.42 1.98 -0.76
C PRO A 54 -3.94 1.66 -0.95
N LEU A 55 -3.38 0.97 0.04
CA LEU A 55 -2.07 0.33 -0.03
C LEU A 55 -2.25 -1.12 -0.48
N TRP A 56 -1.35 -1.59 -1.33
CA TRP A 56 -1.41 -2.92 -1.92
C TRP A 56 -0.23 -3.77 -1.47
N ARG A 57 -0.47 -5.05 -1.24
CA ARG A 57 0.55 -6.06 -0.90
C ARG A 57 0.20 -7.42 -1.51
N ASN A 58 1.16 -8.33 -1.59
CA ASN A 58 0.90 -9.69 -2.07
C ASN A 58 0.14 -10.50 -1.02
N VAL A 59 -0.68 -11.45 -1.48
CA VAL A 59 -1.22 -12.49 -0.61
C VAL A 59 -0.08 -13.38 -0.12
N GLY A 60 -0.02 -13.65 1.18
CA GLY A 60 1.00 -14.52 1.78
C GLY A 60 2.33 -13.82 2.12
N ASP A 61 2.53 -12.56 1.73
CA ASP A 61 3.63 -11.75 2.28
C ASP A 61 3.28 -11.40 3.72
N ASN A 62 3.71 -12.26 4.65
CA ASN A 62 3.60 -12.06 6.09
C ASN A 62 4.63 -11.00 6.52
N THR A 63 4.42 -9.77 6.07
CA THR A 63 5.12 -8.63 6.64
C THR A 63 4.47 -8.37 7.99
N VAL A 64 5.17 -8.82 9.03
CA VAL A 64 4.93 -8.41 10.42
C VAL A 64 5.17 -6.90 10.47
N SER A 65 4.20 -6.11 10.02
CA SER A 65 4.14 -4.70 10.36
C SER A 65 3.57 -4.68 11.77
N ASP A 66 4.48 -4.77 12.72
CA ASP A 66 4.27 -4.35 14.09
C ASP A 66 3.94 -2.85 14.02
N ASP A 67 2.66 -2.52 13.86
CA ASP A 67 2.14 -1.17 14.03
C ASP A 67 2.14 -0.85 15.54
N THR A 68 3.33 -0.83 16.15
CA THR A 68 3.51 -0.22 17.47
C THR A 68 4.35 1.05 17.32
N HIS A 69 3.71 2.15 17.71
CA HIS A 69 4.24 3.49 18.03
C HIS A 69 4.30 4.51 16.89
N ASN A 70 3.37 5.47 16.94
CA ASN A 70 3.77 6.86 17.14
C ASN A 70 2.72 7.63 17.96
N ASN A 71 2.98 7.69 19.27
CA ASN A 71 2.84 8.84 20.16
C ASN A 71 2.23 10.15 19.61
N GLU A 72 0.92 10.36 19.84
CA GLU A 72 0.43 11.73 20.04
C GLU A 72 0.88 12.23 21.43
N ALA A 73 2.07 12.80 21.48
CA ALA A 73 2.56 13.56 22.61
C ALA A 73 3.17 14.87 22.13
N HIS A 74 2.34 15.82 21.71
CA HIS A 74 2.73 17.24 21.66
C HIS A 74 1.49 18.14 21.80
N ASN A 75 1.25 18.62 23.02
CA ASN A 75 1.01 20.04 23.26
C ASN A 75 1.27 20.36 24.74
N ILE A 76 2.51 20.76 25.01
CA ILE A 76 2.80 21.72 26.08
C ILE A 76 2.53 23.08 25.44
N ASP A 77 1.53 23.80 25.93
CA ASP A 77 1.63 25.21 26.35
C ASP A 77 0.20 25.73 26.62
N ALA A 78 -0.12 26.00 27.88
CA ALA A 78 -1.25 26.85 28.24
C ALA A 78 -0.73 27.85 29.28
N PRO A 79 -0.92 29.16 29.07
CA PRO A 79 -0.26 30.19 29.86
C PRO A 79 -0.95 30.38 31.22
N GLU A 80 -0.15 30.48 32.27
CA GLU A 80 -0.57 30.96 33.59
C GLU A 80 -1.02 32.43 33.50
N ARG A 81 -2.31 32.68 33.76
CA ARG A 81 -2.93 33.96 34.16
C ARG A 81 -4.11 33.55 35.07
N ASP A 82 -4.33 34.05 36.28
CA ASP A 82 -3.96 35.26 37.02
C ASP A 82 -3.70 34.88 38.49
#